data_AF-A0A925CDF0-F1
#
_entry.id   AF-A0A925CDF0-F1
#
_cell.length_a   1.000
_cell.length_b   1.000
_cell.length_c   1.000
_cell.angle_alpha   90.00
_cell.angle_beta   90.00
_cell.angle_gamma   90.00
#
_symmetry.space_group_name_H-M   'P 1'
#
loop_
_entity.id
_entity.type
_entity.pdbx_description
1 polymer ?
#
loop_
_entity_poly.entity_id
_entity_poly.type
_entity_poly.pdbx_seq_one_letter_code
_entity_poly.pdbx_strand_id
1 'polypeptide(L)'
;MSEQTRKTPRPKSILDWIEWAGNKLPEPALIFVILACLVIAAAAIGTALGWEVQPVQPRMVMVQEVDSAGSPVFGADGKPEMTPRLDEKGHPVTELVNIGSPIVPRSLLTGEGVYWMLSSMLRNFTTLPALGLIFVAMLGIGLAEKFGFFSALMRALAFITPQKLLTPVIVFIGANASVASDAGYIILPPLAAALYLAVGRPPIAGMAAAFAGVS
;
A
#
# COMPACT_ATOMS: atom_id res chain seq x y z
N MET A 1 -35.19 35.38 -20.03
CA MET A 1 -34.95 34.21 -19.16
C MET A 1 -33.76 33.47 -19.75
N SER A 2 -32.55 33.89 -19.38
CA SER A 2 -31.30 33.38 -19.95
C SER A 2 -30.44 32.88 -18.80
N GLU A 3 -30.48 31.57 -18.66
CA GLU A 3 -29.69 30.77 -17.73
C GLU A 3 -28.21 31.04 -17.98
N GLN A 4 -27.60 31.82 -17.09
CA GLN A 4 -26.15 32.02 -17.11
C GLN A 4 -25.49 30.75 -16.60
N THR A 5 -25.03 29.90 -17.53
CA THR A 5 -24.08 28.82 -17.27
C THR A 5 -22.93 29.35 -16.42
N ARG A 6 -22.87 28.92 -15.16
CA ARG A 6 -21.82 29.23 -14.18
C ARG A 6 -20.49 28.66 -14.70
N LYS A 7 -19.69 29.48 -15.37
CA LYS A 7 -18.31 29.14 -15.75
C LYS A 7 -17.51 28.87 -14.47
N THR A 8 -17.04 27.64 -14.29
CA THR A 8 -16.08 27.32 -13.24
C THR A 8 -14.80 28.13 -13.48
N PRO A 9 -14.24 28.80 -12.45
CA PRO A 9 -13.03 29.61 -12.61
C PRO A 9 -11.85 28.70 -12.99
N ARG A 10 -10.98 29.17 -13.89
CA ARG A 10 -9.70 28.49 -14.20
C ARG A 10 -8.81 28.50 -12.94
N PRO A 11 -8.14 27.38 -12.58
CA PRO A 11 -7.32 27.31 -11.38
C PRO A 11 -6.13 28.28 -11.51
N LYS A 12 -5.93 29.14 -10.51
CA LYS A 12 -4.81 30.10 -10.44
C LYS A 12 -3.85 29.78 -9.28
N SER A 13 -4.27 28.96 -8.32
CA SER A 13 -3.48 28.52 -7.17
C SER A 13 -3.22 27.01 -7.20
N ILE A 14 -2.14 26.57 -6.55
CA ILE A 14 -1.88 25.14 -6.26
C ILE A 14 -3.07 24.55 -5.47
N LEU A 15 -3.70 25.36 -4.62
CA LEU A 15 -4.88 24.96 -3.85
C LEU A 15 -6.08 24.65 -4.77
N ASP A 16 -6.33 25.47 -5.80
CA ASP A 16 -7.41 25.24 -6.77
C ASP A 16 -7.17 23.94 -7.57
N TRP A 17 -5.89 23.59 -7.81
CA TRP A 17 -5.53 22.34 -8.47
C TRP A 17 -5.77 21.14 -7.56
N ILE A 18 -5.43 21.23 -6.27
CA ILE A 18 -5.70 20.18 -5.27
C ILE A 18 -7.22 19.98 -5.12
N GLU A 19 -7.98 21.07 -5.04
CA GLU A 19 -9.45 21.03 -4.97
C GLU A 19 -10.04 20.36 -6.22
N TRP A 20 -9.56 20.73 -7.40
CA TRP A 20 -10.00 20.12 -8.65
C TRP A 20 -9.64 18.63 -8.73
N ALA A 21 -8.43 18.25 -8.34
CA ALA A 21 -7.98 16.86 -8.36
C ALA A 21 -8.77 16.01 -7.36
N GLY A 22 -8.98 16.51 -6.15
CA GLY A 22 -9.75 15.83 -5.11
C GLY A 22 -11.21 15.58 -5.49
N ASN A 23 -11.87 16.55 -6.13
CA ASN A 23 -13.26 16.41 -6.55
C ASN A 23 -13.46 15.52 -7.79
N LYS A 24 -12.41 15.27 -8.58
CA LYS A 24 -12.49 14.49 -9.82
C LYS A 24 -12.29 12.99 -9.60
N LEU A 25 -11.69 12.59 -8.48
CA LEU A 25 -11.44 11.18 -8.20
C LEU A 25 -12.78 10.50 -7.87
N PRO A 26 -13.14 9.40 -8.58
CA PRO A 26 -14.31 8.62 -8.22
C PRO A 26 -14.12 7.99 -6.84
N GLU A 27 -15.22 7.58 -6.22
CA GLU A 27 -15.17 6.85 -4.95
C GLU A 27 -14.17 5.68 -5.02
N PRO A 28 -13.37 5.40 -3.98
CA PRO A 28 -12.32 4.39 -4.04
C PRO A 28 -12.81 3.01 -4.50
N ALA A 29 -14.03 2.62 -4.11
CA ALA A 29 -14.65 1.37 -4.54
C ALA A 29 -14.82 1.30 -6.08
N LEU A 30 -15.22 2.40 -6.71
CA LEU A 30 -15.40 2.48 -8.16
C LEU A 30 -14.06 2.37 -8.90
N ILE A 31 -12.97 2.88 -8.33
CA ILE A 31 -11.63 2.68 -8.90
C ILE A 31 -11.31 1.19 -9.01
N PHE A 32 -11.56 0.40 -7.96
CA PHE A 32 -11.35 -1.05 -8.00
C PHE A 32 -12.24 -1.76 -9.01
N VAL A 33 -13.50 -1.35 -9.15
CA VAL A 33 -14.41 -1.89 -10.17
C VAL A 33 -13.90 -1.58 -11.58
N ILE A 34 -13.48 -0.34 -11.84
CA ILE A 34 -12.90 0.05 -13.13
C ILE A 34 -11.63 -0.77 -13.42
N LEU A 35 -10.74 -0.93 -12.44
CA LEU A 35 -9.54 -1.74 -12.58
C LEU A 35 -9.87 -3.21 -12.87
N ALA A 36 -10.86 -3.79 -12.19
CA ALA A 36 -11.30 -5.16 -12.45
C ALA A 36 -11.83 -5.31 -13.88
N CYS A 37 -12.66 -4.37 -14.36
CA CYS A 37 -13.13 -4.35 -15.74
C CYS A 37 -11.98 -4.22 -16.75
N LEU A 38 -10.98 -3.36 -16.45
CA LEU A 38 -9.79 -3.22 -17.29
C LEU A 38 -8.97 -4.51 -17.35
N VAL A 39 -8.81 -5.23 -16.24
CA VAL A 39 -8.13 -6.53 -16.20
C VAL A 39 -8.87 -7.56 -17.04
N ILE A 40 -10.21 -7.63 -16.95
CA ILE A 40 -11.04 -8.52 -17.76
C ILE A 40 -10.85 -8.21 -19.25
N ALA A 41 -10.91 -6.94 -19.63
CA ALA A 41 -10.71 -6.51 -21.01
C ALA A 41 -9.30 -6.82 -21.51
N ALA A 42 -8.26 -6.48 -20.73
CA ALA A 42 -6.87 -6.73 -21.08
C ALA A 42 -6.57 -8.23 -21.25
N ALA A 43 -7.11 -9.07 -20.36
CA ALA A 43 -6.98 -10.52 -20.47
C ALA A 43 -7.65 -11.06 -21.74
N ALA A 44 -8.85 -10.57 -22.08
CA ALA A 44 -9.56 -10.96 -23.29
C ALA A 44 -8.81 -10.54 -24.57
N ILE A 45 -8.30 -9.30 -24.61
CA ILE A 45 -7.50 -8.79 -25.73
C ILE A 45 -6.21 -9.60 -25.87
N GLY A 46 -5.49 -9.86 -24.76
CA GLY A 46 -4.24 -10.60 -24.79
C GLY A 46 -4.41 -12.03 -25.30
N THR A 47 -5.47 -12.73 -24.89
CA THR A 47 -5.79 -14.06 -25.43
C THR A 47 -6.21 -13.98 -26.90
N ALA A 48 -7.02 -12.99 -27.30
CA ALA A 48 -7.47 -12.84 -28.69
C ALA A 48 -6.31 -12.51 -29.66
N LEU A 49 -5.31 -11.77 -29.20
CA LEU A 49 -4.10 -11.44 -29.96
C LEU A 49 -3.02 -12.53 -29.89
N GLY A 50 -3.24 -13.61 -29.14
CA GLY A 50 -2.28 -14.70 -28.99
C GLY A 50 -0.98 -14.27 -28.29
N TRP A 51 -1.07 -13.38 -27.30
CA TRP A 51 0.10 -12.96 -26.54
C TRP A 51 0.73 -14.15 -25.81
N GLU A 52 2.05 -14.21 -25.85
CA GLU A 52 2.83 -15.28 -25.23
C GLU A 52 4.17 -14.70 -24.79
N VAL A 53 4.59 -15.05 -23.58
CA VAL A 53 5.89 -14.63 -23.04
C VAL A 53 6.63 -15.85 -22.56
N GLN A 54 7.78 -16.15 -23.18
CA GLN A 54 8.70 -17.16 -22.71
C GLN A 54 9.48 -16.60 -21.51
N PRO A 55 9.38 -17.22 -20.32
CA PRO A 55 10.21 -16.78 -19.21
C PRO A 55 11.67 -17.13 -19.49
N VAL A 56 12.56 -16.18 -19.20
CA VAL A 56 14.01 -16.34 -19.32
C VAL A 56 14.65 -16.17 -17.95
N GLN A 57 15.64 -17.00 -17.65
CA GLN A 57 16.48 -16.83 -16.46
C GLN A 57 17.95 -16.71 -16.87
N PRO A 58 18.69 -15.78 -16.26
CA PRO A 58 20.13 -15.69 -16.48
C PRO A 58 20.81 -16.91 -15.83
N ARG A 59 21.46 -17.73 -16.65
CA ARG A 59 22.29 -18.85 -16.18
C ARG A 59 23.75 -18.54 -16.52
N MET A 60 24.65 -18.76 -15.56
CA MET A 60 26.09 -18.61 -15.79
C MET A 60 26.55 -19.71 -16.76
N VAL A 61 27.24 -19.31 -17.83
CA VAL A 61 27.81 -20.25 -18.80
C VAL A 61 29.08 -20.83 -18.20
N MET A 62 29.09 -22.13 -17.93
CA MET A 62 30.27 -22.84 -17.46
C MET A 62 31.02 -23.41 -18.68
N VAL A 63 32.30 -23.12 -18.81
CA VAL A 63 33.18 -23.67 -19.87
C VAL A 63 34.26 -24.54 -19.24
N GLN A 64 34.81 -25.48 -20.00
CA GLN A 64 35.96 -26.26 -19.54
C GLN A 64 37.16 -25.33 -19.39
N GLU A 65 37.87 -25.47 -18.28
CA GLU A 65 39.15 -24.81 -18.04
C GLU A 65 40.18 -25.41 -18.98
N VAL A 66 40.86 -24.56 -19.75
CA VAL A 66 41.80 -24.98 -20.79
C VAL A 66 43.17 -24.40 -20.44
N ASP A 67 44.23 -25.20 -20.55
CA ASP A 67 45.59 -24.78 -20.29
C ASP A 67 46.11 -23.77 -21.33
N SER A 68 47.31 -23.22 -21.12
CA SER A 68 47.93 -22.24 -22.04
C SER A 68 48.25 -22.80 -23.44
N ALA A 69 48.05 -24.10 -23.68
CA ALA A 69 48.24 -24.77 -24.96
C ALA A 69 46.92 -25.20 -25.63
N GLY A 70 45.76 -24.87 -25.05
CA GLY A 70 44.45 -25.18 -25.64
C GLY A 70 43.91 -26.57 -25.28
N SER A 71 44.51 -27.29 -24.32
CA SER A 71 44.06 -28.61 -23.86
C SER A 71 43.21 -28.53 -22.58
N PRO A 72 42.11 -29.31 -22.46
CA PRO A 72 41.25 -29.26 -21.28
C PRO A 72 41.98 -29.73 -20.03
N VAL A 73 41.91 -28.93 -18.96
CA VAL A 73 42.45 -29.25 -17.64
C VAL A 73 41.49 -30.23 -16.96
N PHE A 74 41.98 -31.42 -16.64
CA PHE A 74 41.19 -32.44 -15.94
C PHE A 74 41.47 -32.36 -14.44
N GLY A 75 40.39 -32.30 -13.64
CA GLY A 75 40.46 -32.36 -12.19
C GLY A 75 40.90 -33.73 -11.69
N ALA A 76 41.14 -33.84 -10.38
CA ALA A 76 41.63 -35.07 -9.73
C ALA A 76 40.70 -36.30 -9.89
N ASP A 77 39.49 -36.10 -10.40
CA ASP A 77 38.47 -37.12 -10.69
C ASP A 77 38.41 -37.53 -12.18
N GLY A 78 39.32 -37.02 -13.02
CA GLY A 78 39.41 -37.34 -14.45
C GLY A 78 38.34 -36.67 -15.32
N LYS A 79 37.61 -35.68 -14.80
CA LYS A 79 36.66 -34.85 -15.57
C LYS A 79 37.23 -33.47 -15.84
N PRO A 80 36.93 -32.84 -16.99
CA PRO A 80 37.41 -31.50 -17.29
C PRO A 80 36.82 -30.51 -16.28
N GLU A 81 37.67 -29.70 -15.66
CA GLU A 81 37.31 -28.73 -14.64
C GLU A 81 36.47 -27.62 -15.28
N MET A 82 35.30 -27.30 -14.73
CA MET A 82 34.35 -26.38 -15.33
C MET A 82 34.40 -25.05 -14.59
N THR A 83 34.93 -24.00 -15.23
CA THR A 83 34.98 -22.64 -14.68
C THR A 83 33.94 -21.73 -15.35
N PRO A 84 33.40 -20.72 -14.64
CA PRO A 84 32.49 -19.75 -15.25
C PRO A 84 33.21 -19.04 -16.40
N ARG A 85 32.61 -19.02 -17.59
CA ARG A 85 33.16 -18.30 -18.73
C ARG A 85 33.23 -16.82 -18.37
N LEU A 86 34.44 -16.27 -18.25
CA LEU A 86 34.63 -14.84 -17.97
C LEU A 86 34.60 -14.04 -19.29
N ASP A 87 34.02 -12.84 -19.26
CA ASP A 87 34.10 -11.87 -20.36
C ASP A 87 35.50 -11.23 -20.43
N GLU A 88 35.76 -10.40 -21.45
CA GLU A 88 37.04 -9.70 -21.63
C GLU A 88 37.44 -8.79 -20.43
N LYS A 89 36.54 -8.58 -19.46
CA LYS A 89 36.73 -7.77 -18.26
C LYS A 89 36.72 -8.59 -16.97
N GLY A 90 36.67 -9.92 -17.05
CA GLY A 90 36.75 -10.82 -15.89
C GLY A 90 35.42 -11.07 -15.17
N HIS A 91 34.26 -10.75 -15.77
CA HIS A 91 32.96 -11.06 -15.18
C HIS A 91 32.35 -12.34 -15.77
N PRO A 92 31.64 -13.16 -14.98
CA PRO A 92 30.98 -14.37 -15.48
C PRO A 92 29.89 -14.02 -16.50
N VAL A 93 30.02 -14.55 -17.72
CA VAL A 93 29.06 -14.41 -18.80
C VAL A 93 27.78 -15.14 -18.40
N THR A 94 26.69 -14.39 -18.33
CA THR A 94 25.35 -14.92 -18.11
C THR A 94 24.63 -15.01 -19.44
N GLU A 95 24.11 -16.19 -19.76
CA GLU A 95 23.26 -16.40 -20.93
C GLU A 95 21.81 -16.52 -20.46
N LEU A 96 20.90 -15.83 -21.16
CA LEU A 96 19.47 -15.92 -20.89
C LEU A 96 18.97 -17.25 -21.42
N VAL A 97 18.69 -18.19 -20.52
CA VAL A 97 18.15 -19.49 -20.89
C VAL A 97 16.63 -19.45 -20.76
N ASN A 98 15.94 -19.86 -21.83
CA ASN A 98 14.50 -20.06 -21.81
C ASN A 98 14.16 -21.15 -20.79
N ILE A 99 13.29 -20.84 -19.83
CA ILE A 99 12.87 -21.78 -18.80
C ILE A 99 11.38 -22.08 -18.91
N GLY A 100 11.00 -23.34 -18.70
CA GLY A 100 9.59 -23.74 -18.60
C GLY A 100 8.77 -23.55 -19.88
N SER A 101 7.45 -23.72 -19.74
CA SER A 101 6.50 -23.44 -20.81
C SER A 101 6.23 -21.93 -20.92
N PRO A 102 5.91 -21.45 -22.13
CA PRO A 102 5.47 -20.07 -22.31
C PRO A 102 4.28 -19.71 -21.42
N ILE A 103 4.27 -18.48 -20.88
CA ILE A 103 3.18 -17.95 -20.09
C ILE A 103 2.19 -17.27 -21.04
N VAL A 104 0.94 -17.73 -21.00
CA VAL A 104 -0.14 -17.28 -21.88
C VAL A 104 -1.25 -16.65 -21.04
N PRO A 105 -1.78 -15.46 -21.41
CA PRO A 105 -2.93 -14.88 -20.72
C PRO A 105 -4.18 -15.73 -20.95
N ARG A 106 -4.98 -15.88 -19.89
CA ARG A 106 -6.25 -16.60 -19.94
C ARG A 106 -7.42 -15.61 -19.92
N SER A 107 -8.25 -15.65 -20.95
CA SER A 107 -9.44 -14.80 -21.04
C SER A 107 -10.47 -15.19 -19.98
N LEU A 108 -10.91 -14.18 -19.23
CA LEU A 108 -11.94 -14.31 -18.20
C LEU A 108 -13.37 -14.31 -18.78
N LEU A 109 -13.54 -13.95 -20.06
CA LEU A 109 -14.84 -13.91 -20.74
C LEU A 109 -15.26 -15.26 -21.35
N THR A 110 -14.44 -16.29 -21.18
CA THR A 110 -14.75 -17.67 -21.59
C THR A 110 -15.62 -18.38 -20.55
N GLY A 111 -16.26 -19.50 -20.91
CA GLY A 111 -17.07 -20.27 -19.94
C GLY A 111 -16.25 -20.72 -18.70
N GLU A 112 -15.02 -21.20 -18.92
CA GLU A 112 -14.08 -21.54 -17.83
C GLU A 112 -13.66 -20.29 -17.04
N GLY A 113 -13.36 -19.19 -17.74
CA GLY A 113 -12.95 -17.92 -17.12
C GLY A 113 -14.02 -17.31 -16.23
N VAL A 114 -15.28 -17.34 -16.63
CA VAL A 114 -16.41 -16.85 -15.83
C VAL A 114 -16.64 -17.73 -14.60
N TYR A 115 -16.58 -19.07 -14.78
CA TYR A 115 -16.65 -20.01 -13.65
C TYR A 115 -15.52 -19.76 -12.65
N TRP A 116 -14.29 -19.59 -13.13
CA TRP A 116 -13.13 -19.27 -12.29
C TRP A 116 -13.33 -17.94 -11.56
N MET A 117 -13.78 -16.89 -12.25
CA MET A 117 -14.02 -15.58 -11.66
C MET A 117 -15.03 -15.67 -10.50
N LEU A 118 -16.17 -16.33 -10.69
CA LEU A 118 -17.21 -16.44 -9.67
C LEU A 118 -16.80 -17.36 -8.51
N SER A 119 -16.18 -18.51 -8.81
CA SER A 119 -15.75 -19.47 -7.78
C SER A 119 -14.57 -18.97 -6.95
N SER A 120 -13.64 -18.21 -7.56
CA SER A 120 -12.52 -17.57 -6.87
C SER A 120 -12.91 -16.27 -6.17
N MET A 121 -13.97 -15.57 -6.58
CA MET A 121 -14.37 -14.29 -5.98
C MET A 121 -14.55 -14.38 -4.46
N LEU A 122 -15.37 -15.33 -3.99
CA LEU A 122 -15.61 -15.51 -2.57
C LEU A 122 -14.34 -15.97 -1.83
N ARG A 123 -13.58 -16.89 -2.42
CA ARG A 123 -12.32 -17.37 -1.83
C ARG A 123 -11.29 -16.25 -1.68
N ASN A 124 -11.13 -15.43 -2.71
CA ASN A 124 -10.21 -14.28 -2.69
C ASN A 124 -10.66 -13.31 -1.60
N PHE A 125 -11.95 -12.97 -1.52
CA PHE A 125 -12.47 -12.05 -0.51
C PHE A 125 -12.23 -12.55 0.93
N THR A 126 -12.51 -13.81 1.23
CA THR A 126 -12.39 -14.35 2.60
C THR A 126 -10.95 -14.64 3.02
N THR A 127 -10.03 -14.86 2.06
CA THR A 127 -8.61 -15.11 2.34
C THR A 127 -7.76 -13.84 2.35
N LEU A 128 -8.34 -12.65 2.10
CA LEU A 128 -7.63 -11.38 2.22
C LEU A 128 -7.06 -11.23 3.64
N PRO A 129 -5.72 -11.18 3.82
CA PRO A 129 -5.11 -11.17 5.15
C PRO A 129 -5.58 -10.02 6.04
N ALA A 130 -5.90 -8.88 5.43
CA ALA A 130 -6.35 -7.69 6.14
C ALA A 130 -7.76 -7.84 6.75
N LEU A 131 -8.65 -8.63 6.13
CA LEU A 131 -10.07 -8.68 6.50
C LEU A 131 -10.25 -9.19 7.93
N GLY A 132 -9.67 -10.35 8.25
CA GLY A 132 -9.75 -10.94 9.58
C GLY A 132 -9.10 -10.08 10.67
N LEU A 133 -7.94 -9.49 10.36
CA LEU A 133 -7.21 -8.62 11.29
C LEU A 133 -8.02 -7.37 11.65
N ILE A 134 -8.61 -6.71 10.65
CA ILE A 134 -9.40 -5.50 10.85
C ILE A 134 -10.65 -5.80 11.67
N PHE A 135 -11.38 -6.89 11.40
CA PHE A 135 -12.57 -7.25 12.18
C PHE A 135 -12.24 -7.49 13.66
N VAL A 136 -11.18 -8.25 13.94
CA VAL A 136 -10.76 -8.51 15.33
C VAL A 136 -10.31 -7.23 16.03
N ALA A 137 -9.53 -6.39 15.34
CA ALA A 137 -9.08 -5.11 15.88
C ALA A 137 -10.25 -4.16 16.16
N MET A 138 -11.16 -3.97 15.20
CA MET A 138 -12.32 -3.08 15.36
C MET A 138 -13.31 -3.58 16.41
N LEU A 139 -13.44 -4.90 16.61
CA LEU A 139 -14.25 -5.45 17.70
C LEU A 139 -13.65 -5.07 19.06
N GLY A 140 -12.32 -5.20 19.22
CA GLY A 140 -11.63 -4.79 20.44
C GLY A 140 -11.69 -3.28 20.70
N ILE A 141 -11.44 -2.46 19.68
CA ILE A 141 -11.53 -0.99 19.76
C ILE A 141 -12.95 -0.56 20.08
N GLY A 142 -13.95 -1.09 19.37
CA GLY A 142 -15.36 -0.77 19.59
C GLY A 142 -15.85 -1.17 20.98
N LEU A 143 -15.36 -2.27 21.55
CA LEU A 143 -15.65 -2.65 22.92
C LEU A 143 -15.04 -1.65 23.93
N ALA A 144 -13.76 -1.33 23.76
CA ALA A 144 -13.07 -0.35 24.61
C ALA A 144 -13.75 1.02 24.58
N GLU A 145 -14.16 1.46 23.38
CA GLU A 145 -14.87 2.72 23.18
C GLU A 145 -16.26 2.71 23.81
N LYS A 146 -17.03 1.62 23.65
CA LYS A 146 -18.37 1.49 24.23
C LYS A 146 -18.37 1.58 25.76
N PHE A 147 -17.30 1.13 26.42
CA PHE A 147 -17.11 1.28 27.87
C PHE A 147 -16.49 2.63 28.28
N GLY A 148 -16.21 3.51 27.32
CA GLY A 148 -15.62 4.82 27.57
C GLY A 148 -14.14 4.79 27.95
N PHE A 149 -13.43 3.69 27.68
CA PHE A 149 -12.01 3.53 28.07
C PHE A 149 -11.13 4.66 27.51
N PHE A 150 -11.23 4.96 26.22
CA PHE A 150 -10.44 6.04 25.60
C PHE A 150 -10.74 7.42 26.19
N SER A 151 -12.03 7.70 26.46
CA SER A 151 -12.45 8.96 27.10
C SER A 151 -11.89 9.10 28.51
N ALA A 152 -11.94 8.03 29.30
CA ALA A 152 -11.40 7.99 30.65
C ALA A 152 -9.87 8.13 30.64
N LEU A 153 -9.17 7.46 29.73
CA LEU A 153 -7.72 7.51 29.59
C LEU A 153 -7.23 8.92 29.24
N MET A 154 -7.86 9.57 28.25
CA MET A 154 -7.52 10.94 27.87
C MET A 154 -7.71 11.92 29.04
N ARG A 155 -8.80 11.78 29.80
CA ARG A 155 -9.08 12.59 30.99
C ARG A 155 -8.07 12.32 32.12
N ALA A 156 -7.73 11.05 32.36
CA ALA A 156 -6.77 10.66 33.38
C ALA A 156 -5.36 11.18 33.08
N LEU A 157 -4.89 11.02 31.84
CA LEU A 157 -3.59 11.54 31.40
C LEU A 157 -3.52 13.06 31.56
N ALA A 158 -4.62 13.76 31.24
CA ALA A 158 -4.69 15.20 31.41
C ALA A 158 -4.56 15.66 32.87
N PHE A 159 -5.16 14.94 33.83
CA PHE A 159 -5.05 15.27 35.26
C PHE A 159 -3.66 14.99 35.83
N ILE A 160 -2.96 13.98 35.31
CA ILE A 160 -1.63 13.59 35.79
C ILE A 160 -0.52 14.45 35.15
N THR A 161 -0.80 15.12 34.03
CA THR A 161 0.21 15.83 33.25
C THR A 161 0.63 17.15 33.90
N PRO A 162 1.93 17.38 34.17
CA PRO A 162 2.39 18.66 34.68
C PRO A 162 2.25 19.76 33.62
N GLN A 163 1.97 21.00 34.04
CA GLN A 163 1.66 22.13 33.15
C GLN A 163 2.68 22.38 32.03
N LYS A 164 3.97 22.08 32.27
CA LYS A 164 5.03 22.22 31.26
C LYS A 164 4.93 21.21 30.12
N LEU A 165 4.42 20.00 30.39
CA LEU A 165 4.30 18.92 29.42
C LEU A 165 2.91 18.83 28.77
N LEU A 166 2.00 19.75 29.11
CA LEU A 166 0.62 19.70 28.64
C LEU A 166 0.51 19.73 27.10
N THR A 167 1.29 20.57 26.43
CA THR A 167 1.34 20.64 24.96
C THR A 167 1.90 19.37 24.31
N PRO A 168 3.11 18.89 24.65
CA PRO A 168 3.64 17.66 24.04
C PRO A 168 2.78 16.43 24.36
N VAL A 169 2.15 16.36 25.53
CA VAL A 169 1.24 15.25 25.86
C VAL A 169 -0.03 15.29 25.02
N ILE A 170 -0.63 16.47 24.79
CA ILE A 170 -1.82 16.57 23.93
C ILE A 170 -1.50 16.18 22.48
N VAL A 171 -0.36 16.62 21.94
CA VAL A 171 0.09 16.22 20.61
C VAL A 171 0.36 14.71 20.57
N PHE A 172 1.02 14.16 21.60
CA PHE A 172 1.29 12.73 21.69
C PHE A 172 0.02 11.90 21.76
N ILE A 173 -0.97 12.31 22.57
CA ILE A 173 -2.28 11.68 22.63
C ILE A 173 -2.96 11.76 21.27
N GLY A 174 -2.90 12.91 20.59
CA GLY A 174 -3.42 13.09 19.24
C GLY A 174 -2.80 12.14 18.22
N ALA A 175 -1.48 11.99 18.22
CA ALA A 175 -0.76 11.11 17.30
C ALA A 175 -1.16 9.63 17.50
N ASN A 176 -1.40 9.23 18.75
CA ASN A 176 -1.88 7.89 19.10
C ASN A 176 -3.40 7.72 18.92
N ALA A 177 -4.14 8.80 18.69
CA ALA A 177 -5.60 8.75 18.59
C ALA A 177 -6.09 8.07 17.31
N SER A 178 -5.22 7.88 16.31
CA SER A 178 -5.45 7.03 15.13
C SER A 178 -5.81 5.58 15.49
N VAL A 179 -5.38 5.08 16.65
CA VAL A 179 -5.75 3.75 17.18
C VAL A 179 -7.18 3.72 17.74
N ALA A 180 -7.68 4.87 18.20
CA ALA A 180 -9.00 5.03 18.81
C ALA A 180 -10.09 5.45 17.81
N SER A 181 -9.79 5.41 16.50
CA SER A 181 -10.67 5.78 15.38
C SER A 181 -11.30 7.17 15.53
N ASP A 182 -12.52 7.25 16.07
CA ASP A 182 -13.39 8.43 15.98
C ASP A 182 -13.36 9.28 17.25
N ALA A 183 -13.12 8.63 18.40
CA ALA A 183 -13.05 9.30 19.70
C ALA A 183 -11.95 10.37 19.75
N GLY A 184 -10.84 10.14 19.04
CA GLY A 184 -9.71 11.06 18.94
C GLY A 184 -10.09 12.41 18.33
N TYR A 185 -10.69 12.37 17.14
CA TYR A 185 -11.09 13.59 16.41
C TYR A 185 -12.23 14.34 17.09
N ILE A 186 -13.17 13.62 17.71
CA ILE A 186 -14.38 14.23 18.28
C ILE A 186 -14.12 14.80 19.68
N ILE A 187 -13.35 14.08 20.52
CA ILE A 187 -13.24 14.39 21.96
C ILE A 187 -11.99 15.20 22.27
N LEU A 188 -10.88 14.96 21.56
CA LEU A 188 -9.59 15.56 21.93
C LEU A 188 -9.56 17.09 21.73
N PRO A 189 -10.09 17.68 20.64
CA PRO A 189 -10.08 19.14 20.48
C PRO A 189 -10.82 19.92 21.59
N PRO A 190 -12.09 19.60 21.96
CA PRO A 190 -12.77 20.30 23.05
C PRO A 190 -12.13 20.01 24.42
N LEU A 191 -11.62 18.80 24.65
CA LEU A 191 -10.91 18.45 25.88
C LEU A 191 -9.62 19.26 26.03
N ALA A 192 -8.82 19.36 24.97
CA ALA A 192 -7.59 20.15 24.96
C ALA A 192 -7.87 21.64 25.19
N ALA A 193 -8.94 22.18 24.59
CA ALA A 193 -9.38 23.55 24.83
C ALA A 193 -9.69 23.79 26.32
N ALA A 194 -10.47 22.89 26.94
CA ALA A 194 -10.85 22.98 28.34
C ALA A 194 -9.64 22.89 29.30
N LEU A 195 -8.66 22.03 28.98
CA LEU A 195 -7.44 21.89 29.79
C LEU A 195 -6.53 23.11 29.71
N TYR A 196 -6.38 23.70 28.51
CA TYR A 196 -5.65 24.96 28.37
C TYR A 196 -6.33 26.07 29.17
N LEU A 197 -7.67 26.18 29.08
CA LEU A 197 -8.45 27.14 29.85
C LEU A 197 -8.25 26.95 31.36
N ALA A 198 -8.32 25.72 31.86
CA ALA A 198 -8.17 25.39 33.28
C ALA A 198 -6.79 25.72 33.86
N VAL A 199 -5.75 25.72 33.02
CA VAL A 199 -4.36 26.03 33.38
C VAL A 199 -3.98 27.49 33.07
N GLY A 200 -4.95 28.32 32.64
CA GLY A 200 -4.73 29.74 32.34
C GLY A 200 -4.01 30.00 31.00
N ARG A 201 -4.02 29.02 30.08
CA ARG A 201 -3.46 29.14 28.72
C ARG A 201 -4.56 29.37 27.68
N PRO A 202 -4.23 29.94 26.49
CA PRO A 202 -5.21 30.17 25.44
C PRO A 202 -5.88 28.86 24.95
N PRO A 203 -7.22 28.73 25.02
CA PRO A 203 -7.92 27.49 24.61
C PRO A 203 -7.71 27.12 23.14
N ILE A 204 -7.56 28.13 22.27
CA ILE A 204 -7.31 27.96 20.84
C ILE A 204 -5.97 27.25 20.59
N ALA A 205 -4.95 27.51 21.41
CA ALA A 205 -3.68 26.81 21.31
C ALA A 205 -3.83 25.32 21.67
N GLY A 206 -4.72 24.99 22.61
CA GLY A 206 -5.08 23.60 22.93
C GLY A 206 -5.79 22.90 21.78
N MET A 207 -6.79 23.56 21.16
CA MET A 207 -7.46 23.03 19.97
C MET A 207 -6.49 22.82 18.81
N ALA A 208 -5.61 23.78 18.56
CA ALA A 208 -4.60 23.68 17.50
C ALA A 208 -3.61 22.53 17.77
N ALA A 209 -3.15 22.37 19.01
CA ALA A 209 -2.28 21.27 19.40
C ALA A 209 -2.95 19.90 19.24
N ALA A 210 -4.23 19.78 19.59
CA ALA A 210 -5.00 18.57 19.37
C ALA A 210 -5.17 18.29 17.87
N PHE A 211 -5.62 19.28 17.08
CA PHE A 211 -5.79 19.11 15.63
C PHE A 211 -4.50 18.71 14.93
N ALA A 212 -3.39 19.37 15.25
CA ALA A 212 -2.07 19.05 14.71
C ALA A 212 -1.54 17.69 15.17
N GLY A 213 -2.02 17.17 16.30
CA GLY A 213 -1.67 15.82 16.76
C GLY A 213 -2.46 14.73 16.05
N VAL A 214 -3.75 14.95 15.75
CA VAL A 214 -4.62 13.93 15.16
C VAL A 214 -4.52 13.88 13.62
N SER A 215 -4.16 15.00 12.98
CA SER A 215 -3.99 15.11 11.52
C SER A 215 -2.62 14.63 11.06
#